data_AF-A0AAV7BJM0-F1
#
_entry.id   AF-A0AAV7BJM0-F1
#
_cell.length_a   1.000
_cell.length_b   1.000
_cell.length_c   1.000
_cell.angle_alpha   90.00
_cell.angle_beta   90.00
_cell.angle_gamma   90.00
#
_symmetry.space_group_name_H-M   'P 1'
#
loop_
_entity.id
_entity.type
_entity.pdbx_description
1 polymer ?
#
loop_
_entity_poly.entity_id
_entity_poly.type
_entity_poly.pdbx_seq_one_letter_code
_entity_poly.pdbx_strand_id
1 'polypeptide(L)'
;MPTPSHRYRDIERTAEYLQPEKCLPPPVDNSMDKVWFIKDGCGIACAVVTWFLVFYAEFVVIFVMLLPSKDLVYSIINGIIFNMLAFLALASHLRAMITDPGAVPKGNATKEFIESLQLKPGQVVYKCPKCCSIKPDRAHHCSVCKRCIRKMDHHCPWVNNCVGENNQKFFVLFTMYIALISLHALIMVGFHFLYCFEEDWTNLPTICPVLLPDVGIQ
;
A
#
# COMPACT_ATOMS: atom_id res chain seq x y z
N MET A 1 32.78 8.50 32.25
CA MET A 1 32.30 9.88 32.03
C MET A 1 32.20 10.10 30.53
N PRO A 2 31.00 10.27 29.94
CA PRO A 2 30.86 10.57 28.53
C PRO A 2 31.26 12.03 28.28
N THR A 3 32.08 12.26 27.27
CA THR A 3 32.61 13.57 26.88
C THR A 3 31.48 14.56 26.50
N PRO A 4 31.55 15.85 26.90
CA PRO A 4 30.46 16.82 26.71
C PRO A 4 30.18 17.23 25.25
N SER A 5 31.05 16.84 24.31
CA SER A 5 31.06 17.34 22.93
C SER A 5 29.92 16.82 22.06
N HIS A 6 29.40 15.61 22.33
CA HIS A 6 28.35 15.01 21.48
C HIS A 6 26.98 15.65 21.74
N ARG A 7 26.64 15.87 23.02
CA ARG A 7 25.37 16.50 23.42
C ARG A 7 25.30 17.96 22.98
N TYR A 8 26.42 18.68 22.99
CA TYR A 8 26.47 20.07 22.54
C TYR A 8 26.25 20.21 21.02
N ARG A 9 26.87 19.34 20.21
CA ARG A 9 26.64 19.30 18.75
C ARG A 9 25.20 18.95 18.38
N ASP A 10 24.56 18.05 19.13
CA ASP A 10 23.16 17.71 18.91
C ASP A 10 22.23 18.88 19.30
N ILE A 11 22.55 19.63 20.35
CA ILE A 11 21.82 20.86 20.74
C ILE A 11 22.01 21.97 19.72
N GLU A 12 23.23 22.22 19.23
CA GLU A 12 23.51 23.20 18.18
C GLU A 12 22.83 22.84 16.84
N ARG A 13 22.87 21.57 16.42
CA ARG A 13 22.08 21.10 15.27
C ARG A 13 20.59 21.34 15.46
N THR A 14 20.07 21.06 16.65
CA THR A 14 18.65 21.25 16.98
C THR A 14 18.27 22.74 16.96
N ALA A 15 19.15 23.62 17.43
CA ALA A 15 18.97 25.06 17.40
C ALA A 15 19.04 25.64 15.98
N GLU A 16 19.90 25.11 15.09
CA GLU A 16 19.96 25.53 13.69
C GLU A 16 18.69 25.17 12.90
N TYR A 17 18.05 24.03 13.20
CA TYR A 17 16.72 23.67 12.65
C TYR A 17 15.58 24.54 13.20
N LEU A 18 15.80 25.22 14.33
CA LEU A 18 14.84 26.11 14.98
C LEU A 18 15.01 27.57 14.56
N GLN A 19 15.91 27.90 13.62
CA GLN A 19 16.01 29.26 13.09
C GLN A 19 15.05 29.47 11.90
N PRO A 20 13.88 30.12 12.10
CA PRO A 20 12.91 30.40 11.03
C PRO A 20 13.45 31.35 9.95
N GLU A 21 14.60 31.99 10.16
CA GLU A 21 15.18 33.03 9.30
C GLU A 21 15.91 32.48 8.07
N LYS A 22 16.29 31.19 8.05
CA LYS A 22 17.01 30.58 6.90
C LYS A 22 16.08 29.88 5.90
N CYS A 23 14.76 30.03 6.03
CA CYS A 23 13.82 29.44 5.09
C CYS A 23 13.73 30.29 3.82
N LEU A 24 14.74 30.21 2.96
CA LEU A 24 14.63 30.71 1.59
C LEU A 24 13.49 29.93 0.91
N PRO A 25 12.46 30.62 0.38
CA PRO A 25 11.38 29.94 -0.31
C PRO A 25 12.00 29.13 -1.47
N PRO A 26 11.67 27.83 -1.59
CA PRO A 26 12.10 27.08 -2.75
C PRO A 26 11.56 27.77 -4.00
N PRO A 27 12.26 27.70 -5.15
CA PRO A 27 11.81 28.32 -6.38
C PRO A 27 10.35 27.93 -6.67
N VAL A 28 9.57 28.91 -7.10
CA VAL A 28 8.14 28.78 -7.37
C VAL A 28 7.92 27.63 -8.35
N ASP A 29 7.39 26.51 -7.87
CA ASP A 29 6.99 25.39 -8.73
C ASP A 29 5.57 25.68 -9.19
N ASN A 30 5.44 26.18 -10.44
CA ASN A 30 4.17 26.39 -11.15
C ASN A 30 3.48 25.04 -11.48
N SER A 31 3.33 24.16 -10.50
CA SER A 31 2.92 22.76 -10.69
C SER A 31 1.41 22.54 -10.62
N MET A 32 0.58 23.54 -10.93
CA MET A 32 -0.88 23.38 -10.89
C MET A 32 -1.39 22.28 -11.85
N ASP A 33 -0.59 21.89 -12.86
CA ASP A 33 -0.97 20.88 -13.87
C ASP A 33 -0.10 19.61 -13.89
N LYS A 34 0.75 19.37 -12.88
CA LYS A 34 1.62 18.17 -12.88
C LYS A 34 0.90 16.98 -12.25
N VAL A 35 0.80 15.89 -13.01
CA VAL A 35 0.44 14.55 -12.50
C VAL A 35 1.31 14.22 -11.29
N TRP A 36 0.69 13.80 -10.18
CA TRP A 36 1.40 13.40 -8.97
C TRP A 36 2.09 12.05 -9.21
N PHE A 37 3.41 12.08 -9.35
CA PHE A 37 4.22 10.87 -9.53
C PHE A 37 5.58 10.99 -8.84
N ILE A 38 5.91 10.01 -8.00
CA ILE A 38 7.17 9.97 -7.27
C ILE A 38 8.16 9.09 -8.03
N LYS A 39 9.34 9.64 -8.34
CA LYS A 39 10.44 8.93 -8.99
C LYS A 39 11.26 8.12 -7.97
N ASP A 40 10.61 7.17 -7.30
CA ASP A 40 11.23 6.21 -6.38
C ASP A 40 11.38 4.86 -7.09
N GLY A 41 12.62 4.48 -7.42
CA GLY A 41 12.90 3.25 -8.18
C GLY A 41 12.45 1.98 -7.46
N CYS A 42 12.60 1.95 -6.13
CA CYS A 42 12.12 0.84 -5.30
C CYS A 42 10.58 0.77 -5.37
N GLY A 43 9.91 1.92 -5.23
CA GLY A 43 8.47 2.00 -5.32
C GLY A 43 7.91 1.58 -6.68
N ILE A 44 8.56 1.99 -7.78
CA ILE A 44 8.18 1.57 -9.14
C ILE A 44 8.30 0.06 -9.30
N ALA A 45 9.40 -0.54 -8.85
CA ALA A 45 9.60 -1.98 -8.91
C ALA A 45 8.53 -2.73 -8.09
N CYS A 46 8.23 -2.29 -6.87
CA CYS A 46 7.18 -2.87 -6.04
C CYS A 46 5.80 -2.79 -6.70
N ALA A 47 5.45 -1.65 -7.32
CA ALA A 47 4.17 -1.50 -8.03
C ALA A 47 4.06 -2.45 -9.23
N VAL A 48 5.13 -2.61 -10.01
CA VAL A 48 5.18 -3.58 -11.13
C VAL A 48 5.00 -5.00 -10.61
N VAL A 49 5.68 -5.38 -9.51
CA VAL A 49 5.52 -6.69 -8.89
C VAL A 49 4.09 -6.92 -8.43
N THR A 50 3.42 -5.92 -7.82
CA THR A 50 2.01 -6.05 -7.44
C THR A 50 1.10 -6.38 -8.63
N TRP A 51 1.25 -5.66 -9.74
CA TRP A 51 0.44 -5.91 -10.94
C TRP A 51 0.72 -7.29 -11.54
N PHE A 52 2.01 -7.65 -11.63
CA PHE A 52 2.42 -8.99 -12.08
C PHE A 52 1.79 -10.10 -11.23
N LEU A 53 1.83 -9.98 -9.90
CA LEU A 53 1.26 -10.98 -8.99
C LEU A 53 -0.25 -11.14 -9.16
N VAL A 54 -0.98 -10.04 -9.35
CA VAL A 54 -2.44 -10.09 -9.56
C VAL A 54 -2.78 -10.76 -10.89
N PHE A 55 -2.10 -10.39 -11.98
CA PHE A 55 -2.32 -11.05 -13.28
C PHE A 55 -1.87 -12.51 -13.29
N TYR A 56 -0.79 -12.84 -12.59
CA TYR A 56 -0.37 -14.22 -12.42
C TYR A 56 -1.41 -15.04 -11.65
N ALA A 57 -1.97 -14.49 -10.57
CA ALA A 57 -3.05 -15.14 -9.83
C ALA A 57 -4.30 -15.34 -10.70
N GLU A 58 -4.66 -14.34 -11.51
CA GLU A 58 -5.76 -14.44 -12.48
C GLU A 58 -5.50 -15.56 -13.51
N PHE A 59 -4.29 -15.62 -14.06
CA PHE A 59 -3.88 -16.71 -14.96
C PHE A 59 -4.05 -18.09 -14.30
N VAL A 60 -3.53 -18.27 -13.07
CA VAL A 60 -3.64 -19.54 -12.36
C VAL A 60 -5.09 -19.91 -12.10
N VAL A 61 -5.90 -18.98 -11.58
CA VAL A 61 -7.32 -19.27 -11.28
C VAL A 61 -8.07 -19.65 -12.55
N ILE A 62 -7.95 -18.87 -13.63
CA ILE A 62 -8.71 -19.12 -14.85
C ILE A 62 -8.24 -20.40 -15.54
N PHE A 63 -6.94 -20.54 -15.82
CA PHE A 63 -6.43 -21.60 -16.70
C PHE A 63 -6.11 -22.90 -15.97
N VAL A 64 -5.71 -22.85 -14.70
CA VAL A 64 -5.31 -24.05 -13.95
C VAL A 64 -6.46 -24.58 -13.11
N MET A 65 -7.32 -23.71 -12.56
CA MET A 65 -8.39 -24.15 -11.64
C MET A 65 -9.76 -24.23 -12.33
N LEU A 66 -10.19 -23.16 -13.02
CA LEU A 66 -11.57 -23.06 -13.51
C LEU A 66 -11.78 -23.70 -14.88
N LEU A 67 -10.82 -23.61 -15.81
CA LEU A 67 -10.94 -24.18 -17.15
C LEU A 67 -10.94 -25.73 -17.16
N PRO A 68 -10.16 -26.42 -16.32
CA PRO A 68 -10.23 -27.89 -16.21
C PRO A 68 -11.45 -28.40 -15.43
N SER A 69 -12.15 -27.53 -14.69
CA SER A 69 -13.33 -27.91 -13.91
C SER A 69 -14.46 -28.39 -14.82
N LYS A 70 -15.10 -29.49 -14.44
CA LYS A 70 -16.24 -30.07 -15.16
C LYS A 70 -17.54 -29.28 -14.93
N ASP A 71 -17.62 -28.54 -13.82
CA ASP A 71 -18.80 -27.74 -13.47
C ASP A 71 -18.69 -26.32 -14.06
N LEU A 72 -19.41 -26.11 -15.15
CA LEU A 72 -19.44 -24.83 -15.86
C LEU A 72 -20.03 -23.69 -15.00
N VAL A 73 -21.05 -23.97 -14.18
CA VAL A 73 -21.71 -22.95 -13.36
C VAL A 73 -20.76 -22.49 -12.26
N TYR A 74 -20.07 -23.44 -11.61
CA TYR A 74 -18.99 -23.14 -10.68
C TYR A 74 -17.90 -22.28 -11.34
N SER A 75 -17.43 -22.66 -12.52
CA SER A 75 -16.37 -21.91 -13.22
C SER A 75 -16.78 -20.50 -13.60
N ILE A 76 -18.01 -20.30 -14.09
CA ILE A 76 -18.51 -18.96 -14.44
C ILE A 76 -18.64 -18.08 -13.20
N ILE A 77 -19.27 -18.58 -12.14
CA ILE A 77 -19.52 -17.78 -10.92
C ILE A 77 -18.19 -17.36 -10.27
N ASN A 78 -17.29 -18.31 -10.00
CA ASN A 78 -16.00 -18.00 -9.38
C ASN A 78 -15.13 -17.14 -10.30
N GLY A 79 -15.17 -17.38 -11.62
CA GLY A 79 -14.49 -16.55 -12.60
C GLY A 79 -14.95 -15.09 -12.54
N ILE A 80 -16.26 -14.83 -12.56
CA ILE A 80 -16.82 -13.47 -12.45
C ILE A 80 -16.40 -12.82 -11.13
N ILE A 81 -16.54 -13.52 -10.01
CA ILE A 81 -16.19 -12.99 -8.69
C ILE A 81 -14.71 -12.61 -8.64
N PHE A 82 -13.82 -13.51 -9.05
CA PHE A 82 -12.37 -13.29 -9.02
C PHE A 82 -11.97 -12.10 -9.91
N ASN A 83 -12.46 -12.06 -11.16
CA ASN A 83 -12.13 -10.97 -12.10
C ASN A 83 -12.66 -9.61 -11.62
N MET A 84 -13.87 -9.57 -11.06
CA MET A 84 -14.43 -8.33 -10.51
C MET A 84 -13.62 -7.82 -9.32
N LEU A 85 -13.22 -8.71 -8.40
CA LEU A 85 -12.36 -8.34 -7.28
C LEU A 85 -10.97 -7.90 -7.74
N ALA A 86 -10.36 -8.59 -8.71
CA ALA A 86 -9.07 -8.24 -9.28
C ALA A 86 -9.10 -6.86 -9.94
N PHE A 87 -10.14 -6.58 -10.75
CA PHE A 87 -10.35 -5.26 -11.33
C PHE A 87 -10.47 -4.16 -10.26
N LEU A 88 -11.30 -4.39 -9.22
CA LEU A 88 -11.45 -3.43 -8.13
C LEU A 88 -10.16 -3.21 -7.34
N ALA A 89 -9.37 -4.27 -7.12
CA ALA A 89 -8.06 -4.18 -6.48
C ALA A 89 -7.09 -3.34 -7.31
N LEU A 90 -6.94 -3.63 -8.61
CA LEU A 90 -6.03 -2.90 -9.51
C LEU A 90 -6.47 -1.44 -9.71
N ALA A 91 -7.77 -1.19 -9.86
CA ALA A 91 -8.31 0.16 -9.96
C ALA A 91 -8.05 0.97 -8.67
N SER A 92 -8.26 0.37 -7.50
CA SER A 92 -7.99 1.01 -6.20
C SER A 92 -6.49 1.27 -6.02
N HIS A 93 -5.65 0.31 -6.41
CA HIS A 93 -4.18 0.45 -6.39
C HIS A 93 -3.71 1.60 -7.28
N LEU A 94 -4.17 1.65 -8.53
CA LEU A 94 -3.86 2.72 -9.47
C LEU A 94 -4.25 4.09 -8.90
N ARG A 95 -5.45 4.19 -8.32
CA ARG A 95 -5.91 5.42 -7.66
C ARG A 95 -5.04 5.80 -6.47
N ALA A 96 -4.60 4.84 -5.65
CA ALA A 96 -3.67 5.11 -4.55
C ALA A 96 -2.31 5.62 -5.05
N MET A 97 -1.81 5.12 -6.18
CA MET A 97 -0.55 5.53 -6.80
C MET A 97 -0.59 6.96 -7.34
N ILE A 98 -1.61 7.30 -8.12
CA ILE A 98 -1.62 8.55 -8.91
C ILE A 98 -2.35 9.73 -8.24
N THR A 99 -3.00 9.49 -7.10
CA THR A 99 -3.67 10.55 -6.35
C THR A 99 -2.67 11.28 -5.46
N ASP A 100 -2.66 12.62 -5.52
CA ASP A 100 -1.93 13.43 -4.54
C ASP A 100 -2.42 13.06 -3.13
N PRO A 101 -1.54 12.57 -2.23
CA PRO A 101 -1.92 12.08 -0.90
C PRO A 101 -2.33 13.19 0.06
N GLY A 102 -2.30 14.46 -0.36
CA GLY A 102 -2.59 15.63 0.45
C GLY A 102 -1.33 16.45 0.73
N ALA A 103 -0.51 16.68 -0.30
CA ALA A 103 0.73 17.42 -0.20
C ALA A 103 0.48 18.89 0.19
N VAL A 104 1.16 19.32 1.25
CA VAL A 104 1.13 20.72 1.69
C VAL A 104 1.94 21.57 0.71
N PRO A 105 1.44 22.75 0.29
CA PRO A 105 2.19 23.70 -0.52
C PRO A 105 3.53 24.08 0.14
N LYS A 106 4.60 24.12 -0.66
CA LYS A 106 5.91 24.61 -0.19
C LYS A 106 5.91 26.13 -0.10
N GLY A 107 6.78 26.69 0.73
CA GLY A 107 6.97 28.14 0.81
C GLY A 107 5.80 28.93 1.41
N ASN A 108 4.73 28.27 1.87
CA ASN A 108 3.57 28.96 2.45
C ASN A 108 3.83 29.50 3.87
N ALA A 109 5.03 29.32 4.45
CA ALA A 109 5.39 29.86 5.76
C ALA A 109 5.82 31.34 5.72
N THR A 110 5.16 32.16 4.91
CA THR A 110 5.36 33.62 4.82
C THR A 110 4.78 34.32 6.05
N LYS A 111 5.33 35.47 6.46
CA LYS A 111 4.83 36.24 7.62
C LYS A 111 3.37 36.67 7.39
N GLU A 112 3.08 37.13 6.19
CA GLU A 112 1.77 37.59 5.74
C GLU A 112 0.72 36.46 5.87
N PHE A 113 1.05 35.25 5.40
CA PHE A 113 0.16 34.10 5.55
C PHE A 113 -0.05 33.70 7.01
N ILE A 114 1.00 33.74 7.85
CA ILE A 114 0.86 33.44 9.29
C ILE A 114 -0.06 34.47 9.97
N GLU A 115 0.10 35.76 9.66
CA GLU A 115 -0.77 36.83 10.18
C GLU A 115 -2.22 36.65 9.70
N SER A 116 -2.42 36.18 8.47
CA SER A 116 -3.76 35.92 7.92
C SER A 116 -4.52 34.77 8.62
N LEU A 117 -3.83 33.89 9.35
CA LEU A 117 -4.46 32.73 10.01
C LEU A 117 -5.32 33.09 11.24
N GLN A 118 -5.37 34.36 11.65
CA GLN A 118 -6.18 34.84 12.80
C GLN A 118 -6.01 33.97 14.06
N LEU A 119 -4.75 33.63 14.37
CA LEU A 119 -4.40 32.72 15.46
C LEU A 119 -4.84 33.28 16.81
N LYS A 120 -5.38 32.42 17.68
CA LYS A 120 -5.69 32.82 19.06
C LYS A 120 -4.39 33.10 19.84
N PRO A 121 -4.40 34.03 20.82
CA PRO A 121 -3.25 34.25 21.68
C PRO A 121 -2.77 32.93 22.31
N GLY A 122 -1.48 32.62 22.17
CA GLY A 122 -0.87 31.37 22.65
C GLY A 122 -0.94 30.17 21.70
N GLN A 123 -1.56 30.29 20.53
CA GLN A 123 -1.62 29.21 19.54
C GLN A 123 -0.26 29.03 18.83
N VAL A 124 0.32 27.83 18.95
CA VAL A 124 1.62 27.48 18.36
C VAL A 124 1.44 27.01 16.91
N VAL A 125 2.25 27.54 16.00
CA VAL A 125 2.30 27.11 14.60
C VAL A 125 3.57 26.32 14.34
N TYR A 126 3.42 25.08 13.92
CA TYR A 126 4.55 24.25 13.50
C TYR A 126 4.95 24.56 12.06
N LYS A 127 6.26 24.58 11.79
CA LYS A 127 6.81 24.79 10.46
C LYS A 127 7.69 23.62 10.06
N CYS A 128 7.73 23.30 8.77
CA CYS A 128 8.70 22.35 8.22
C CYS A 128 9.89 23.13 7.65
N PRO A 129 11.11 22.97 8.18
CA PRO A 129 12.28 23.67 7.67
C PRO A 129 12.67 23.23 6.25
N LYS A 130 12.38 21.98 5.88
CA LYS A 130 12.71 21.42 4.55
C LYS A 130 11.77 21.88 3.44
N CYS A 131 10.51 22.17 3.78
CA CYS A 131 9.50 22.62 2.81
C CYS A 131 9.25 24.13 2.90
N CYS A 132 9.78 24.80 3.92
CA CYS A 132 9.43 26.16 4.30
C CYS A 132 7.92 26.38 4.31
N SER A 133 7.22 25.40 4.89
CA SER A 133 5.76 25.37 4.91
C SER A 133 5.23 25.30 6.33
N ILE A 134 4.11 25.96 6.57
CA ILE A 134 3.31 25.73 7.79
C ILE A 134 2.86 24.28 7.74
N LYS A 135 3.03 23.58 8.86
CA LYS A 135 2.68 22.18 9.03
C LYS A 135 1.29 22.11 9.65
N PRO A 136 0.24 21.76 8.88
CA PRO A 136 -1.08 21.53 9.46
C PRO A 136 -1.03 20.42 10.50
N ASP A 137 -2.07 20.36 11.35
CA ASP A 137 -2.19 19.29 12.33
C ASP A 137 -2.11 17.92 11.65
N ARG A 138 -1.37 17.01 12.29
CA ARG A 138 -1.11 15.64 11.80
C ARG A 138 -0.43 15.54 10.44
N ALA A 139 0.09 16.63 9.88
CA ALA A 139 0.94 16.52 8.69
C ALA A 139 2.32 15.97 9.08
N HIS A 140 3.03 15.29 8.20
CA HIS A 140 4.43 14.88 8.43
C HIS A 140 5.25 15.05 7.15
N HIS A 141 6.55 15.32 7.29
CA HIS A 141 7.45 15.46 6.15
C HIS A 141 7.95 14.08 5.71
N CYS A 142 7.63 13.68 4.48
CA CYS A 142 8.20 12.48 3.88
C CYS A 142 9.53 12.81 3.18
N SER A 143 10.61 12.15 3.60
CA SER A 143 11.94 12.31 3.00
C SER A 143 12.05 11.73 1.59
N VAL A 144 11.16 10.81 1.20
CA VAL A 144 11.11 10.23 -0.15
C VAL A 144 10.35 11.17 -1.09
N CYS A 145 9.11 11.53 -0.76
CA CYS A 145 8.29 12.45 -1.57
C CYS A 145 8.78 13.91 -1.55
N LYS A 146 9.67 14.29 -0.61
CA LYS A 146 10.17 15.67 -0.40
C LYS A 146 9.04 16.70 -0.21
N ARG A 147 7.95 16.27 0.44
CA ARG A 147 6.76 17.07 0.74
C ARG A 147 6.26 16.75 2.15
N CYS A 148 5.66 17.75 2.78
CA CYS A 148 4.76 17.50 3.91
C CYS A 148 3.44 16.95 3.39
N ILE A 149 2.94 15.88 3.98
CA ILE A 149 1.68 15.23 3.61
C ILE A 149 0.69 15.39 4.77
N ARG A 150 -0.54 15.84 4.50
CA ARG A 150 -1.62 15.98 5.49
C ARG A 150 -2.11 14.61 5.95
N LYS A 151 -2.35 14.47 7.27
CA LYS A 151 -2.72 13.19 7.92
C LYS A 151 -1.87 12.02 7.39
N MET A 152 -0.56 12.24 7.29
CA MET A 152 0.37 11.24 6.76
C MET A 152 0.29 10.00 7.63
N ASP A 153 0.05 8.86 7.00
CA ASP A 153 0.15 7.56 7.64
C ASP A 153 1.57 7.01 7.45
N HIS A 154 1.95 6.71 6.21
CA HIS A 154 3.29 6.24 5.86
C HIS A 154 3.65 6.48 4.39
N HIS A 155 4.92 6.31 4.03
CA HIS A 155 5.34 6.14 2.63
C HIS A 155 5.32 4.66 2.29
N CYS A 156 4.57 4.28 1.25
CA CYS A 156 4.39 2.89 0.88
C CYS A 156 5.05 2.61 -0.47
N PRO A 157 6.14 1.82 -0.52
CA PRO A 157 6.76 1.43 -1.79
C PRO A 157 5.79 0.69 -2.72
N TRP A 158 4.89 -0.13 -2.17
CA TRP A 158 3.94 -0.94 -2.95
C TRP A 158 2.92 -0.13 -3.75
N VAL A 159 2.66 1.12 -3.37
CA VAL A 159 1.84 2.06 -4.16
C VAL A 159 2.66 3.23 -4.71
N ASN A 160 4.00 3.16 -4.65
CA ASN A 160 4.93 4.22 -5.06
C ASN A 160 4.50 5.64 -4.62
N ASN A 161 3.93 5.76 -3.42
CA ASN A 161 3.32 7.00 -2.96
C ASN A 161 3.22 7.03 -1.43
N CYS A 162 3.07 8.23 -0.87
CA CYS A 162 2.59 8.35 0.51
C CYS A 162 1.12 7.97 0.60
N VAL A 163 0.74 7.40 1.74
CA VAL A 163 -0.65 7.24 2.15
C VAL A 163 -0.97 8.41 3.10
N GLY A 164 -1.92 9.25 2.69
CA GLY A 164 -2.33 10.43 3.42
C GLY A 164 -3.81 10.73 3.22
N GLU A 165 -4.25 11.90 3.66
CA GLU A 165 -5.66 12.29 3.73
C GLU A 165 -6.46 12.01 2.45
N ASN A 166 -5.89 12.30 1.28
CA ASN A 166 -6.63 12.28 0.02
C ASN A 166 -6.66 10.91 -0.68
N ASN A 167 -5.76 9.99 -0.32
CA ASN A 167 -5.66 8.68 -0.97
C ASN A 167 -5.80 7.48 -0.01
N GLN A 168 -5.92 7.72 1.29
CA GLN A 168 -6.06 6.66 2.31
C GLN A 168 -7.24 5.71 2.02
N LYS A 169 -8.37 6.24 1.53
CA LYS A 169 -9.51 5.40 1.14
C LYS A 169 -9.14 4.38 0.06
N PHE A 170 -8.41 4.79 -0.97
CA PHE A 170 -8.01 3.91 -2.06
C PHE A 170 -7.02 2.84 -1.59
N PHE A 171 -6.10 3.21 -0.70
CA PHE A 171 -5.19 2.26 -0.07
C PHE A 171 -5.94 1.18 0.73
N VAL A 172 -6.91 1.58 1.56
CA VAL A 172 -7.72 0.63 2.35
C VAL A 172 -8.59 -0.27 1.45
N LEU A 173 -9.18 0.28 0.38
CA LEU A 173 -9.93 -0.53 -0.58
C LEU A 173 -9.02 -1.53 -1.30
N PHE A 174 -7.84 -1.10 -1.75
CA PHE A 174 -6.85 -1.99 -2.35
C PHE A 174 -6.49 -3.16 -1.44
N THR A 175 -6.11 -2.90 -0.18
CA THR A 175 -5.73 -3.98 0.75
C THR A 175 -6.90 -4.90 1.07
N MET A 176 -8.12 -4.35 1.21
CA MET A 176 -9.34 -5.14 1.40
C MET A 176 -9.62 -6.06 0.20
N TYR A 177 -9.57 -5.55 -1.03
CA TYR A 177 -9.82 -6.38 -2.21
C TYR A 177 -8.75 -7.46 -2.39
N ILE A 178 -7.47 -7.17 -2.11
CA ILE A 178 -6.42 -8.21 -2.11
C ILE A 178 -6.69 -9.28 -1.06
N ALA A 179 -7.14 -8.90 0.14
CA ALA A 179 -7.51 -9.87 1.19
C ALA A 179 -8.70 -10.75 0.77
N LEU A 180 -9.72 -10.17 0.14
CA LEU A 180 -10.88 -10.90 -0.38
C LEU A 180 -10.50 -11.86 -1.52
N ILE A 181 -9.65 -11.41 -2.46
CA ILE A 181 -9.11 -12.27 -3.53
C ILE A 181 -8.35 -13.45 -2.93
N SER A 182 -7.47 -13.19 -1.96
CA SER A 182 -6.66 -14.22 -1.32
C SER A 182 -7.51 -15.24 -0.57
N LEU A 183 -8.52 -14.76 0.18
CA LEU A 183 -9.46 -15.63 0.88
C LEU A 183 -10.28 -16.48 -0.10
N HIS A 184 -10.78 -15.87 -1.18
CA HIS A 184 -11.53 -16.58 -2.21
C HIS A 184 -10.69 -17.66 -2.90
N ALA A 185 -9.45 -17.32 -3.29
CA ALA A 185 -8.50 -18.28 -3.86
C ALA A 185 -8.19 -19.44 -2.90
N LEU A 186 -7.97 -19.15 -1.60
CA LEU A 186 -7.73 -20.17 -0.59
C LEU A 186 -8.91 -21.14 -0.46
N ILE A 187 -10.14 -20.62 -0.47
CA ILE A 187 -11.36 -21.43 -0.42
C ILE A 187 -11.45 -22.33 -1.65
N MET A 188 -11.22 -21.80 -2.86
CA MET A 188 -11.23 -22.58 -4.10
C MET A 188 -10.18 -23.69 -4.09
N VAL A 189 -8.94 -23.39 -3.65
CA VAL A 189 -7.88 -24.39 -3.52
C VAL A 189 -8.26 -25.46 -2.50
N GLY A 190 -8.86 -25.07 -1.38
CA GLY A 190 -9.35 -26.02 -0.37
C GLY A 190 -10.41 -26.97 -0.92
N PHE A 191 -11.40 -26.46 -1.65
CA PHE A 191 -12.41 -27.31 -2.30
C PHE A 191 -11.81 -28.22 -3.37
N HIS A 192 -10.89 -27.71 -4.19
CA HIS A 192 -10.19 -28.51 -5.18
C HIS A 192 -9.39 -29.64 -4.53
N PHE A 193 -8.69 -29.36 -3.43
CA PHE A 193 -7.96 -30.37 -2.66
C PHE A 193 -8.89 -31.44 -2.08
N LEU A 194 -10.02 -31.04 -1.49
CA LEU A 194 -11.00 -31.98 -0.93
C LEU A 194 -11.62 -32.88 -2.01
N TYR A 195 -11.98 -32.30 -3.16
CA TYR A 195 -12.54 -33.06 -4.28
C TYR A 195 -11.56 -34.09 -4.84
N CYS A 196 -10.30 -33.69 -5.09
CA CYS A 196 -9.26 -34.61 -5.53
C CYS A 196 -8.99 -35.72 -4.50
N PHE A 197 -8.97 -35.37 -3.21
CA PHE A 197 -8.75 -36.35 -2.15
C PHE A 197 -9.88 -37.37 -2.05
N GLU A 198 -11.14 -36.95 -2.21
CA GLU A 198 -12.30 -37.86 -2.25
C GLU A 198 -12.28 -38.75 -3.49
N GLU A 199 -11.94 -38.24 -4.66
CA GLU A 199 -11.77 -39.06 -5.87
C GLU A 199 -10.66 -40.11 -5.69
N ASP A 200 -9.50 -39.75 -5.15
CA ASP A 200 -8.41 -40.70 -4.90
C ASP A 200 -8.82 -41.79 -3.89
N TRP A 201 -9.48 -41.41 -2.79
CA TRP A 201 -9.93 -42.36 -1.77
C TRP A 201 -11.03 -43.30 -2.27
N THR A 202 -11.98 -42.79 -3.06
CA THR A 202 -13.09 -43.59 -3.60
C THR A 202 -12.66 -44.49 -4.76
N ASN A 203 -11.60 -44.13 -5.50
CA ASN A 203 -11.00 -44.99 -6.52
C ASN A 203 -9.98 -46.00 -5.96
N LEU A 204 -9.72 -45.99 -4.64
CA LEU A 204 -8.79 -46.91 -3.99
C LEU A 204 -9.23 -48.39 -3.78
N PRO A 205 -10.46 -48.87 -4.06
CA PRO A 205 -10.76 -50.30 -3.86
C PRO A 205 -10.51 -51.19 -5.09
N THR A 206 -10.10 -50.67 -6.25
CA THR A 206 -9.96 -51.51 -7.47
C THR A 206 -8.53 -51.94 -7.82
N ILE A 207 -7.50 -51.34 -7.21
CA ILE A 207 -6.07 -51.65 -7.50
C ILE A 207 -5.33 -52.22 -6.28
N CYS A 208 -5.98 -52.33 -5.12
CA CYS A 208 -5.36 -52.88 -3.91
C CYS A 208 -5.89 -54.28 -3.49
N PRO A 209 -5.82 -55.33 -4.34
CA PRO A 209 -5.98 -56.70 -3.84
C PRO A 209 -4.68 -57.33 -3.30
N VAL A 210 -3.57 -56.60 -3.14
CA VAL A 210 -2.23 -57.22 -2.91
C VAL A 210 -1.47 -56.75 -1.66
N LEU A 211 -2.03 -55.90 -0.78
CA LEU A 211 -1.29 -55.38 0.39
C LEU A 211 -1.94 -55.54 1.76
N LEU A 212 -2.97 -56.39 1.90
CA LEU A 212 -3.32 -56.93 3.21
C LEU A 212 -2.62 -58.29 3.36
N PRO A 213 -1.51 -58.41 4.12
CA PRO A 213 -1.11 -59.72 4.59
C PRO A 213 -2.24 -60.25 5.46
N ASP A 214 -2.66 -61.49 5.20
CA ASP A 214 -3.59 -62.24 6.02
C ASP A 214 -3.25 -62.08 7.50
N VAL A 215 -4.01 -61.21 8.19
CA VAL A 215 -4.03 -61.22 9.65
C VAL A 215 -4.91 -62.40 10.03
N GLY A 216 -4.29 -63.58 10.04
CA GLY A 216 -4.83 -64.78 10.63
C GLY A 216 -5.16 -64.52 12.09
N ILE A 217 -6.46 -64.45 12.39
CA ILE A 217 -7.00 -64.63 13.73
C ILE A 217 -7.77 -65.95 13.68
N GLN A 218 -7.21 -66.92 14.41
CA GLN A 218 -7.66 -68.28 14.74
C GLN A 218 -9.09 -68.69 14.39
#